data_AF-A0A354HTU8-F1
#
_entry.id   AF-A0A354HTU8-F1
#
_cell.length_a   1.000
_cell.length_b   1.000
_cell.length_c   1.000
_cell.angle_alpha   90.00
_cell.angle_beta   90.00
_cell.angle_gamma   90.00
#
_symmetry.space_group_name_H-M   'P 1'
#
loop_
_entity.id
_entity.type
_entity.pdbx_description
1 polymer ?
#
loop_
_entity_poly.entity_id
_entity_poly.type
_entity_poly.pdbx_seq_one_letter_code
_entity_poly.pdbx_strand_id
1 'polypeptide(L)'
;MGKGFDREQLKALRGPVLLAGKCAAQEALPIIQNNCSKIYTSAECNDLASTIKALTKLMKVNPLKLVPVSPIRSLVLLALAKLHGSRARVGM
;
A
#
# COMPACT_ATOMS: atom_id res chain seq x y z
N MET A 1 -2.11 13.58 11.42
CA MET A 1 -2.19 12.22 12.01
C MET A 1 -1.10 11.36 11.39
N GLY A 2 -0.34 10.62 12.18
CA GLY A 2 0.83 9.84 11.73
C GLY A 2 2.02 9.87 12.68
N LYS A 3 1.83 10.31 13.93
CA LYS A 3 2.81 10.34 15.01
C LYS A 3 2.14 10.07 16.35
N GLY A 4 2.93 9.75 17.38
CA GLY A 4 2.46 9.52 18.74
C GLY A 4 1.93 8.10 18.96
N PHE A 5 2.57 7.12 18.33
CA PHE A 5 2.23 5.71 18.52
C PHE A 5 2.71 5.25 19.89
N ASP A 6 1.91 4.42 20.56
CA ASP A 6 2.35 3.76 21.77
C ASP A 6 3.50 2.78 21.46
N ARG A 7 4.61 2.93 22.18
CA ARG A 7 5.84 2.20 21.88
C ARG A 7 5.71 0.71 22.17
N GLU A 8 4.96 0.34 23.21
CA GLU A 8 4.77 -1.06 23.59
C GLU A 8 3.83 -1.76 22.60
N GLN A 9 2.79 -1.08 22.13
CA GLN A 9 1.95 -1.55 21.03
C GLN A 9 2.78 -1.79 19.76
N LEU A 10 3.67 -0.87 19.38
CA LEU A 10 4.54 -1.05 18.22
C LEU A 10 5.48 -2.25 18.39
N LYS A 11 6.09 -2.43 19.55
CA LYS A 11 6.96 -3.60 19.84
C LYS A 11 6.19 -4.92 19.81
N ALA A 12 4.90 -4.91 20.15
CA ALA A 12 4.04 -6.09 20.12
C ALA A 12 3.58 -6.47 18.70
N LEU A 13 3.69 -5.56 17.71
CA LEU A 13 3.30 -5.84 16.33
C LEU A 13 4.07 -7.03 15.75
N ARG A 14 3.36 -7.87 15.00
CA ARG A 14 3.88 -9.04 14.28
C ARG A 14 3.24 -9.12 12.91
N GLY A 15 3.88 -9.86 12.01
CA GLY A 15 3.36 -10.12 10.66
C GLY A 15 3.56 -8.96 9.70
N PRO A 16 2.80 -8.92 8.58
CA PRO A 16 2.96 -7.93 7.55
C PRO A 16 2.18 -6.65 7.86
N VAL A 17 2.81 -5.48 7.68
CA VAL A 17 2.25 -4.16 8.06
C VAL A 17 2.44 -3.12 6.95
N LEU A 18 1.62 -2.07 6.98
CA LEU A 18 1.75 -0.87 6.13
C LEU A 18 1.96 0.37 7.00
N LEU A 19 3.04 1.10 6.78
CA LEU A 19 3.28 2.44 7.33
C LEU A 19 2.87 3.49 6.29
N ALA A 20 1.73 4.15 6.54
CA ALA A 20 1.18 5.14 5.63
C ALA A 20 1.74 6.54 5.91
N GLY A 21 2.60 7.01 5.01
CA GLY A 21 3.18 8.35 5.02
C GLY A 21 4.46 8.49 5.84
N LYS A 22 5.24 9.51 5.48
CA LYS A 22 6.56 9.81 6.02
C LYS A 22 6.62 9.87 7.54
N CYS A 23 5.65 10.54 8.19
CA CYS A 23 5.64 10.69 9.63
C CYS A 23 5.57 9.34 10.35
N ALA A 24 4.67 8.45 9.90
CA ALA A 24 4.49 7.14 10.51
C ALA A 24 5.69 6.22 10.22
N ALA A 25 6.23 6.29 9.00
CA ALA A 25 7.44 5.56 8.63
C ALA A 25 8.65 5.96 9.50
N GLN A 26 8.88 7.26 9.69
CA GLN A 26 10.01 7.76 10.49
C GLN A 26 9.93 7.34 11.96
N GLU A 27 8.73 7.34 12.54
CA GLU A 27 8.54 7.00 13.96
C GLU A 27 8.52 5.49 14.21
N ALA A 28 7.75 4.74 13.42
CA ALA A 28 7.48 3.34 13.72
C ALA A 28 8.49 2.36 13.11
N LEU A 29 9.06 2.65 11.92
CA LEU A 29 9.95 1.72 11.22
C LEU A 29 11.14 1.25 12.08
N PRO A 30 11.87 2.13 12.80
CA PRO A 30 13.02 1.70 13.61
C PRO A 30 12.64 0.72 14.74
N ILE A 31 11.38 0.78 15.20
CA ILE A 31 10.87 -0.04 16.31
C ILE A 31 10.41 -1.41 15.81
N ILE A 32 9.76 -1.46 14.64
CA ILE A 32 9.07 -2.66 14.17
C ILE A 32 9.86 -3.48 13.14
N GLN A 33 10.94 -2.92 12.57
CA GLN A 33 11.73 -3.56 11.50
C GLN A 33 12.23 -4.97 11.82
N ASN A 34 12.52 -5.26 13.09
CA ASN A 34 13.03 -6.56 13.52
C ASN A 34 11.91 -7.54 13.92
N ASN A 35 10.68 -7.05 14.10
CA ASN A 35 9.56 -7.83 14.65
C ASN A 35 8.50 -8.18 13.60
N CYS A 36 8.41 -7.38 12.52
CA CYS A 36 7.44 -7.55 11.45
C CYS A 36 8.07 -8.28 10.26
N SER A 37 7.38 -9.28 9.72
CA SER A 37 7.89 -10.12 8.63
C SER A 37 7.93 -9.40 7.28
N LYS A 38 7.12 -8.35 7.11
CA LYS A 38 7.05 -7.55 5.88
C LYS A 38 6.53 -6.17 6.18
N ILE A 39 7.21 -5.15 5.70
CA ILE A 39 6.83 -3.77 5.91
C ILE A 39 6.64 -3.10 4.55
N TYR A 40 5.43 -2.61 4.32
CA TYR A 40 5.12 -1.73 3.21
C TYR A 40 5.15 -0.28 3.70
N THR A 41 5.57 0.63 2.83
CA THR A 41 5.56 2.06 3.13
C THR A 41 4.90 2.84 1.99
N SER A 42 4.17 3.91 2.32
CA SER A 42 3.80 4.95 1.36
C SER A 42 4.62 6.20 1.66
N ALA A 43 5.15 6.85 0.62
CA ALA A 43 6.02 8.02 0.80
C ALA A 43 5.26 9.16 1.52
N GLU A 44 4.06 9.45 1.03
CA GLU A 44 3.15 10.43 1.60
C GLU A 44 1.88 9.75 2.11
N CYS A 45 1.17 10.40 3.03
CA CYS A 45 -0.11 9.91 3.52
C CYS A 45 -1.17 9.88 2.40
N ASN A 46 -1.05 10.76 1.41
CA ASN A 46 -1.92 10.87 0.24
C ASN A 46 -1.36 10.14 -1.00
N ASP A 47 -0.32 9.31 -0.86
CA ASP A 47 0.12 8.44 -1.94
C ASP A 47 -0.83 7.22 -2.08
N LEU A 48 -2.04 7.49 -2.58
CA LEU A 48 -3.12 6.51 -2.70
C LEU A 48 -2.71 5.29 -3.52
N ALA A 49 -1.92 5.48 -4.57
CA ALA A 49 -1.50 4.38 -5.45
C ALA A 49 -0.62 3.36 -4.69
N SER A 50 0.34 3.83 -3.90
CA SER A 50 1.21 2.96 -3.09
C SER A 50 0.43 2.33 -1.94
N THR A 51 -0.44 3.10 -1.29
CA THR A 51 -1.29 2.62 -0.19
C THR A 51 -2.23 1.50 -0.66
N ILE A 52 -2.97 1.70 -1.75
CA ILE A 52 -3.87 0.69 -2.30
C ILE A 52 -3.11 -0.57 -2.70
N LYS A 53 -1.94 -0.42 -3.36
CA LYS A 53 -1.09 -1.55 -3.74
C LYS A 53 -0.61 -2.36 -2.53
N ALA A 54 -0.29 -1.70 -1.42
CA ALA A 54 0.10 -2.40 -0.20
C ALA A 54 -1.11 -3.11 0.43
N LEU A 55 -2.25 -2.42 0.55
CA LEU A 55 -3.47 -2.97 1.14
C LEU A 55 -3.97 -4.20 0.38
N THR A 56 -4.03 -4.16 -0.95
CA THR A 56 -4.48 -5.32 -1.76
C THR A 56 -3.59 -6.54 -1.56
N LYS A 57 -2.27 -6.33 -1.40
CA LYS A 57 -1.33 -7.42 -1.07
C LYS A 57 -1.54 -7.95 0.35
N LEU A 58 -1.73 -7.08 1.33
CA LEU A 58 -1.98 -7.47 2.73
C LEU A 58 -3.29 -8.26 2.86
N MET A 59 -4.34 -7.80 2.18
CA MET A 59 -5.66 -8.41 2.18
C MET A 59 -5.78 -9.62 1.24
N LYS A 60 -4.76 -9.89 0.40
CA LYS A 60 -4.77 -10.93 -0.64
C LYS A 60 -5.95 -10.77 -1.63
N VAL A 61 -6.30 -9.52 -1.94
CA VAL A 61 -7.37 -9.17 -2.87
C VAL A 61 -6.78 -8.79 -4.22
N ASN A 62 -7.36 -9.32 -5.30
CA ASN A 62 -7.00 -8.88 -6.64
C ASN A 62 -7.66 -7.51 -6.93
N PRO A 63 -6.89 -6.44 -7.19
CA PRO A 63 -7.44 -5.10 -7.43
C PRO A 63 -8.39 -5.05 -8.63
N LEU A 64 -8.20 -5.90 -9.65
CA LEU A 64 -9.08 -5.95 -10.82
C LEU A 64 -10.47 -6.50 -10.50
N LYS A 65 -10.66 -7.18 -9.36
CA LYS A 65 -11.96 -7.65 -8.89
C LYS A 65 -12.75 -6.58 -8.12
N LEU A 66 -12.15 -5.43 -7.81
CA LEU A 66 -12.81 -4.35 -7.07
C LEU A 66 -13.65 -3.42 -7.96
N VAL A 67 -13.45 -3.51 -9.28
CA VAL A 67 -14.21 -2.72 -10.25
C VAL A 67 -15.29 -3.60 -10.90
N PRO A 68 -16.47 -3.05 -11.27
CA PRO A 68 -17.54 -3.80 -11.93
C PRO A 68 -17.24 -4.03 -13.42
N VAL A 69 -16.02 -4.48 -13.73
CA VAL A 69 -15.52 -4.74 -15.08
C VAL A 69 -14.77 -6.07 -15.04
N SER A 70 -14.94 -6.93 -16.05
CA SER A 70 -14.26 -8.23 -16.08
C SER A 70 -12.72 -8.03 -16.06
N PRO A 71 -11.95 -8.90 -15.37
CA PRO A 71 -10.51 -8.71 -15.22
C PRO A 71 -9.76 -8.57 -16.55
N ILE A 72 -10.17 -9.33 -17.57
CA ILE A 72 -9.59 -9.28 -18.92
C ILE A 72 -9.86 -7.90 -19.55
N ARG A 73 -11.10 -7.41 -19.49
CA ARG A 73 -11.45 -6.10 -20.04
C ARG A 73 -10.73 -4.97 -19.31
N SER A 74 -10.58 -5.08 -17.99
CA SER A 74 -9.79 -4.13 -17.19
C SER A 74 -8.33 -4.09 -17.64
N LEU A 75 -7.71 -5.24 -17.92
CA LEU A 75 -6.33 -5.30 -18.44
C LEU A 75 -6.20 -4.64 -19.82
N VAL A 76 -7.14 -4.92 -20.74
CA VAL A 76 -7.15 -4.28 -22.07
C VAL A 76 -7.27 -2.76 -21.94
N LEU A 77 -8.18 -2.27 -21.10
CA LEU A 77 -8.36 -0.84 -20.87
C LEU A 77 -7.10 -0.18 -20.27
N LEU A 78 -6.43 -0.85 -19.33
CA LEU A 78 -5.18 -0.37 -18.76
C LEU A 78 -4.06 -0.29 -19.79
N ALA A 79 -3.93 -1.30 -20.65
CA ALA A 79 -2.95 -1.30 -21.73
C ALA A 79 -3.23 -0.16 -22.73
N LEU A 80 -4.48 0.00 -23.17
CA LEU A 80 -4.88 1.10 -24.05
C LEU A 80 -4.63 2.47 -23.42
N ALA A 81 -4.92 2.65 -22.13
CA ALA A 81 -4.65 3.90 -21.43
C ALA A 81 -3.15 4.23 -21.43
N LYS A 82 -2.28 3.23 -21.26
CA LYS A 82 -0.82 3.41 -21.31
C LYS A 82 -0.34 3.78 -22.71
N LEU A 83 -0.86 3.11 -23.75
CA LEU A 83 -0.54 3.44 -25.14
C LEU A 83 -0.97 4.87 -25.51
N HIS A 84 -2.08 5.36 -24.98
CA HIS A 84 -2.52 6.75 -25.13
C HIS A 84 -1.80 7.75 -24.17
N GLY A 85 -0.68 7.35 -23.56
CA GLY A 85 0.17 8.26 -22.77
C GLY A 85 -0.25 8.47 -21.32
N SER A 86 -1.16 7.67 -20.77
CA SER A 86 -1.56 7.80 -19.36
C SER A 86 -0.40 7.58 -18.39
N ARG A 87 -0.10 8.61 -17.59
CA ARG A 87 0.89 8.58 -16.51
C ARG A 87 0.31 8.15 -15.16
N ALA A 88 -0.96 7.75 -15.12
CA ALA A 88 -1.59 7.29 -13.89
C ALA A 88 -0.82 6.11 -13.28
N ARG A 89 -0.61 6.16 -11.97
CA ARG A 89 -0.02 5.08 -11.18
C ARG A 89 -1.15 4.15 -10.76
N VAL A 90 -1.34 3.07 -11.51
CA VAL A 90 -2.32 2.04 -11.18
C VAL A 90 -1.63 1.00 -10.32
N GLY A 91 -2.09 0.83 -9.09
CA GLY A 91 -1.54 -0.13 -8.13
C GLY A 91 -1.84 -1.56 -8.55
N MET A 92 -1.00 -2.12 -9.42
CA MET A 92 -0.93 -3.57 -9.70
C MET A 92 0.11 -4.23 -8.78
#